data_AF-A0A420I7R3-F1
#
_entry.id   AF-A0A420I7R3-F1
#
_cell.length_a   1.000
_cell.length_b   1.000
_cell.length_c   1.000
_cell.angle_alpha   90.00
_cell.angle_beta   90.00
_cell.angle_gamma   90.00
#
_symmetry.space_group_name_H-M   'P 1'
#
loop_
_entity.id
_entity.type
_entity.pdbx_description
1 polymer ?
#
loop_
_entity_poly.entity_id
_entity_poly.type
_entity_poly.pdbx_seq_one_letter_code
_entity_poly.pdbx_strand_id
1 'polypeptide(L)'
;MDKNEDLAILAEPKKPAYSEVKVSSEPNSFVAYLSLSPDEKEEFRQLRDDYITEKKHYREQELALGWLNIKKQESVDVDVAYLPYTYKCETVHDMPVELSDRFAPTDNIRRQEVLVL
;
A
#
# COMPACT_ATOMS: atom_id res chain seq x y z
N MET A 1 13.96 -16.99 -2.27
CA MET A 1 12.58 -16.78 -2.75
C MET A 1 12.29 -15.31 -2.52
N ASP A 2 12.16 -14.53 -3.58
CA ASP A 2 11.78 -13.12 -3.49
C ASP A 2 10.34 -13.05 -2.97
N LYS A 3 10.17 -12.91 -1.65
CA LYS A 3 8.87 -12.80 -0.96
C LYS A 3 8.22 -11.40 -1.16
N ASN A 4 8.55 -10.72 -2.25
CA ASN A 4 7.97 -9.43 -2.66
C ASN A 4 6.92 -9.62 -3.76
N GLU A 5 6.16 -10.73 -3.71
CA GLU A 5 5.07 -10.99 -4.64
C GLU A 5 3.95 -9.96 -4.44
N ASP A 6 3.80 -9.07 -5.43
CA ASP A 6 2.57 -8.36 -5.80
C ASP A 6 1.77 -7.67 -4.68
N LEU A 7 2.45 -7.01 -3.74
CA LEU A 7 1.77 -6.00 -2.94
C LEU A 7 1.46 -4.82 -3.86
N ALA A 8 0.17 -4.66 -4.22
CA ALA A 8 -0.32 -3.51 -4.95
C ALA A 8 0.15 -2.23 -4.23
N ILE A 9 1.10 -1.53 -4.86
CA ILE A 9 1.65 -0.30 -4.31
C ILE A 9 0.54 0.74 -4.36
N LEU A 10 0.10 1.18 -3.18
CA LEU A 10 -0.87 2.25 -3.06
C LEU A 10 -0.23 3.53 -3.61
N ALA A 11 -0.69 4.01 -4.77
CA ALA A 11 -0.16 5.18 -5.45
C ALA A 11 -1.05 6.40 -5.21
N GLU A 12 -0.47 7.54 -4.82
CA GLU A 12 -1.25 8.77 -4.64
C GLU A 12 -1.80 9.22 -6.01
N PRO A 13 -3.11 9.55 -6.09
CA PRO A 13 -3.67 10.06 -7.33
C PRO A 13 -2.99 11.37 -7.73
N LYS A 14 -2.78 11.53 -9.04
CA LYS A 14 -2.12 12.71 -9.60
C LYS A 14 -3.11 13.86 -9.69
N LYS A 15 -2.70 15.05 -9.27
CA LYS A 15 -3.52 16.26 -9.42
C LYS A 15 -3.71 16.58 -10.91
N PRO A 16 -4.96 16.83 -11.35
CA PRO A 16 -5.23 17.13 -12.75
C PRO A 16 -4.63 18.49 -13.15
N ALA A 17 -4.07 18.54 -14.34
CA ALA A 17 -3.50 19.74 -14.94
C ALA A 17 -4.43 20.33 -16.01
N TYR A 18 -4.41 21.65 -16.20
CA TYR A 18 -5.23 22.31 -17.23
C TYR A 18 -4.92 21.83 -18.66
N SER A 19 -3.70 21.35 -18.87
CA SER A 19 -3.24 20.73 -20.12
C SER A 19 -3.91 19.39 -20.43
N GLU A 20 -4.59 18.77 -19.47
CA GLU A 20 -5.33 17.52 -19.67
C GLU A 20 -6.65 17.76 -20.41
N VAL A 21 -7.20 18.98 -20.32
CA VAL A 21 -8.46 19.38 -20.98
C VAL A 21 -8.21 20.16 -22.26
N LYS A 22 -7.13 20.96 -22.29
CA LYS A 22 -6.76 21.74 -23.47
C LYS A 22 -5.40 21.31 -24.00
N VAL A 23 -5.41 20.69 -25.17
CA VAL A 23 -4.19 20.35 -25.91
C VAL A 23 -3.62 21.63 -26.48
N SER A 24 -2.48 22.08 -25.95
CA SER A 24 -1.78 23.19 -26.57
C SER A 24 -1.07 22.76 -27.85
N SER A 25 -1.25 23.52 -28.92
CA SER A 25 -0.61 23.26 -30.22
C SER A 25 0.92 23.37 -30.18
N GLU A 26 1.48 23.99 -29.14
CA GLU A 26 2.92 24.16 -28.96
C GLU A 26 3.44 23.28 -27.81
N PRO A 27 4.53 22.52 -28.02
CA PRO A 27 5.17 21.78 -26.94
C PRO A 27 5.73 22.77 -25.91
N ASN A 28 5.43 22.55 -24.62
CA ASN A 28 5.78 23.40 -23.46
C ASN A 28 5.01 24.72 -23.30
N SER A 29 3.88 24.93 -23.99
CA SER A 29 3.06 26.12 -23.69
C SER A 29 2.30 25.95 -22.37
N PHE A 30 2.29 27.00 -21.54
CA PHE A 30 1.56 27.03 -20.29
C PHE A 30 0.07 27.30 -20.55
N VAL A 31 -0.79 26.33 -20.21
CA VAL A 31 -2.25 26.50 -20.27
C VAL A 31 -2.75 27.10 -18.95
N ALA A 32 -3.19 28.37 -19.01
CA ALA A 32 -3.80 29.04 -17.88
C ALA A 32 -5.33 28.79 -17.83
N TYR A 33 -5.93 28.74 -16.63
CA TYR A 33 -7.37 28.57 -16.45
C TYR A 33 -8.23 29.59 -17.22
N LEU A 34 -7.77 30.85 -17.31
CA LEU A 34 -8.47 31.89 -18.06
C LEU A 34 -8.56 31.60 -19.56
N SER A 35 -7.59 30.85 -20.09
CA SER A 35 -7.53 30.48 -21.51
C SER A 35 -8.49 29.35 -21.87
N LEU A 36 -9.13 28.72 -20.87
CA LEU A 36 -10.09 27.65 -21.09
C LEU A 36 -11.45 28.19 -21.53
N SER A 37 -12.07 27.51 -22.50
CA SER A 37 -13.46 27.74 -22.89
C SER A 37 -14.42 27.42 -21.73
N PRO A 38 -15.70 27.86 -21.78
CA PRO A 38 -16.68 27.50 -20.77
C PRO A 38 -16.85 25.97 -20.60
N ASP A 39 -16.80 25.22 -21.70
CA ASP A 39 -16.95 23.77 -21.70
C ASP A 39 -15.70 23.09 -21.12
N GLU A 40 -14.50 23.54 -21.52
CA GLU A 40 -13.23 23.06 -20.96
C GLU A 40 -13.11 23.35 -19.45
N LYS A 41 -13.69 24.46 -18.99
CA LYS A 41 -13.75 24.77 -17.55
C LYS A 41 -14.66 23.81 -16.80
N GLU A 42 -15.75 23.36 -17.42
CA GLU A 42 -16.66 22.39 -16.82
C GLU A 42 -16.02 21.01 -16.76
N GLU A 43 -15.39 20.57 -17.84
CA GLU A 43 -14.63 19.32 -17.87
C GLU A 43 -13.49 19.32 -16.83
N PHE A 44 -12.76 20.44 -16.69
CA PHE A 44 -11.75 20.57 -15.65
C PHE A 44 -12.35 20.52 -14.23
N ARG A 45 -13.56 21.04 -14.02
CA ARG A 45 -14.26 20.90 -12.73
C ARG A 45 -14.57 19.43 -12.42
N GLN A 46 -15.06 18.69 -13.40
CA GLN A 46 -15.34 17.26 -13.26
C GLN A 46 -14.08 16.47 -12.91
N LEU A 47 -12.98 16.66 -13.66
CA LEU A 47 -11.69 16.02 -13.35
C LEU A 47 -11.18 16.35 -11.93
N ARG A 48 -11.41 17.58 -11.47
CA ARG A 48 -11.03 17.98 -10.12
C ARG A 48 -11.87 17.28 -9.05
N ASP A 49 -13.17 17.10 -9.30
CA ASP A 49 -14.09 16.45 -8.37
C ASP A 49 -13.82 14.94 -8.32
N ASP A 50 -13.49 14.32 -9.46
CA ASP A 50 -13.01 12.94 -9.54
C ASP A 50 -11.70 12.76 -8.76
N TYR A 51 -10.72 13.66 -8.97
CA TYR A 51 -9.46 13.66 -8.21
C TYR A 51 -9.68 13.77 -6.70
N ILE A 52 -10.61 14.62 -6.24
CA ILE A 52 -10.92 14.75 -4.82
C ILE A 52 -11.48 13.44 -4.27
N THR A 53 -12.36 12.79 -5.03
CA THR A 53 -12.96 11.50 -4.68
C THR A 53 -11.91 10.40 -4.60
N GLU A 54 -11.06 10.28 -5.61
CA GLU A 54 -9.93 9.34 -5.61
C GLU A 54 -8.97 9.58 -4.46
N LYS A 55 -8.61 10.85 -4.19
CA LYS A 55 -7.72 11.21 -3.07
C LYS A 55 -8.32 10.84 -1.72
N LYS A 56 -9.64 10.94 -1.57
CA LYS A 56 -10.32 10.49 -0.37
C LYS A 56 -10.20 8.97 -0.20
N HIS A 57 -10.46 8.20 -1.27
CA HIS A 57 -10.31 6.75 -1.23
C HIS A 57 -8.87 6.31 -0.95
N TYR A 58 -7.88 6.97 -1.55
CA TYR A 58 -6.47 6.75 -1.25
C TYR A 58 -6.18 6.90 0.25
N ARG A 59 -6.68 7.98 0.88
CA ARG A 59 -6.48 8.20 2.33
C ARG A 59 -7.16 7.14 3.19
N GLU A 60 -8.36 6.70 2.81
CA GLU A 60 -9.06 5.62 3.50
C GLU A 60 -8.28 4.31 3.42
N GLN A 61 -7.71 4.00 2.25
CA GLN A 61 -6.87 2.82 2.04
C GLN A 61 -5.55 2.91 2.84
N GLU A 62 -4.92 4.08 2.86
CA GLU A 62 -3.70 4.34 3.65
C GLU A 62 -3.95 4.12 5.15
N LEU A 63 -5.06 4.64 5.66
CA LEU A 63 -5.47 4.40 7.05
C LEU A 63 -5.75 2.92 7.32
N ALA A 64 -6.46 2.24 6.43
CA ALA A 64 -6.76 0.82 6.56
C ALA A 64 -5.48 -0.04 6.59
N LEU A 65 -4.48 0.29 5.76
CA LEU A 65 -3.16 -0.34 5.79
C LEU A 65 -2.45 -0.10 7.12
N GLY A 66 -2.53 1.12 7.65
CA GLY A 66 -2.02 1.43 9.00
C GLY A 66 -2.64 0.55 10.08
N TRP A 67 -3.97 0.44 10.10
CA TRP A 67 -4.70 -0.42 11.05
C TRP A 67 -4.35 -1.90 10.90
N LEU A 68 -4.24 -2.39 9.67
CA LEU A 68 -3.86 -3.77 9.38
C LEU A 68 -2.44 -4.06 9.89
N ASN A 69 -1.50 -3.13 9.72
CA ASN A 69 -0.14 -3.27 10.23
C ASN A 69 -0.12 -3.28 11.77
N ILE A 70 -0.89 -2.41 12.43
CA ILE A 70 -1.05 -2.44 13.89
C ILE A 70 -1.60 -3.81 14.32
N LYS A 71 -2.66 -4.29 13.67
CA LYS A 71 -3.27 -5.59 14.00
C LYS A 71 -2.31 -6.76 13.79
N LYS A 72 -1.48 -6.73 12.76
CA LYS A 72 -0.41 -7.72 12.55
C LYS A 72 0.59 -7.71 13.71
N GLN A 73 1.04 -6.53 14.14
CA GLN A 73 1.94 -6.39 15.29
C GLN A 73 1.29 -6.87 16.59
N GLU A 74 0.04 -6.50 16.84
CA GLU A 74 -0.72 -6.97 18.02
C GLU A 74 -0.97 -8.48 18.01
N SER A 75 -1.14 -9.09 16.84
CA SER A 75 -1.39 -10.53 16.69
C SER A 75 -0.15 -11.39 16.93
N VAL A 76 1.03 -10.80 16.79
CA VAL A 76 2.26 -11.43 17.25
C VAL A 76 2.27 -11.23 18.76
N ASP A 77 2.05 -12.31 19.53
CA ASP A 77 2.30 -12.28 20.97
C ASP A 77 3.76 -11.87 21.16
N VAL A 78 3.99 -10.60 21.53
CA VAL A 78 5.31 -10.10 21.88
C VAL A 78 5.63 -10.58 23.29
N ASP A 79 5.58 -11.89 23.49
CA ASP A 79 6.24 -12.49 24.63
C ASP A 79 7.74 -12.19 24.48
N VAL A 80 8.40 -11.92 25.61
CA VAL A 80 9.84 -11.58 25.64
C VAL A 80 10.66 -12.69 24.97
N ALA A 81 10.13 -13.92 24.97
CA ALA A 81 10.70 -15.09 24.30
C ALA A 81 10.79 -14.95 22.76
N TYR A 82 9.92 -14.17 22.11
CA TYR A 82 9.86 -14.06 20.65
C TYR A 82 10.54 -12.80 20.08
N LEU A 83 10.84 -11.81 20.94
CA LEU A 83 11.59 -10.60 20.59
C LEU A 83 12.90 -10.85 19.82
N PRO A 84 13.73 -11.85 20.16
CA PRO A 84 14.98 -12.11 19.42
C PRO A 84 14.75 -12.48 17.94
N TYR A 85 13.57 -12.99 17.60
CA TYR A 85 13.23 -13.45 16.25
C TYR A 85 12.61 -12.34 15.39
N THR A 86 12.05 -11.31 16.01
CA THR A 86 11.46 -10.16 15.31
C THR A 86 12.38 -8.93 15.26
N TYR A 87 13.48 -8.94 16.02
CA TYR A 87 14.42 -7.80 16.17
C TYR A 87 15.10 -7.30 14.87
N LYS A 88 15.08 -8.08 13.79
CA LYS A 88 15.70 -7.73 12.49
C LYS A 88 14.73 -7.74 11.30
N CYS A 89 13.42 -7.78 11.58
CA CYS A 89 12.42 -7.68 10.53
C CYS A 89 12.41 -6.26 9.95
N GLU A 90 12.58 -6.12 8.64
CA GLU A 90 12.59 -4.81 7.96
C GLU A 90 11.17 -4.27 7.78
N THR A 91 10.18 -5.16 7.68
CA THR A 91 8.76 -4.83 7.56
C THR A 91 7.89 -5.52 8.62
N VAL A 92 6.69 -4.98 8.83
CA VAL A 92 5.67 -5.61 9.70
C VAL A 92 5.23 -6.97 9.20
N HIS A 93 5.31 -7.19 7.89
CA HIS A 93 5.00 -8.47 7.27
C HIS A 93 6.08 -9.53 7.58
N ASP A 94 7.33 -9.13 7.74
CA ASP A 94 8.42 -10.08 7.98
C ASP A 94 8.34 -10.73 9.36
N MET A 95 7.76 -10.04 10.35
CA MET A 95 7.59 -10.57 11.70
C MET A 95 6.82 -11.90 11.74
N PRO A 96 5.57 -12.00 11.25
CA PRO A 96 4.86 -13.28 11.22
C PRO A 96 5.53 -14.29 10.28
N VAL A 97 6.22 -13.86 9.22
CA VAL A 97 6.91 -14.77 8.31
C VAL A 97 8.09 -15.45 9.00
N GLU A 98 8.98 -14.70 9.66
CA GLU A 98 10.12 -15.24 10.42
C GLU A 98 9.68 -16.14 11.57
N LEU A 99 8.60 -15.77 12.26
CA LEU A 99 7.99 -16.62 13.28
C LEU A 99 7.43 -17.90 12.66
N SER A 100 6.73 -17.80 11.53
CA SER A 100 6.20 -18.98 10.84
C SER A 100 7.31 -19.89 10.34
N ASP A 101 8.42 -19.38 9.83
CA ASP A 101 9.52 -20.20 9.32
C ASP A 101 10.25 -20.94 10.46
N ARG A 102 10.30 -20.36 11.68
CA ARG A 102 10.93 -20.98 12.85
C ARG A 102 10.02 -21.95 13.61
N PHE A 103 8.75 -21.59 13.76
CA PHE A 103 7.76 -22.39 14.47
C PHE A 103 6.96 -23.29 13.52
N ALA A 104 7.20 -23.21 12.21
CA ALA A 104 6.73 -24.22 11.27
C ALA A 104 7.18 -25.58 11.80
N PRO A 105 6.27 -26.56 11.90
CA PRO A 105 6.63 -27.90 12.31
C PRO A 105 7.65 -28.41 11.30
N THR A 106 8.92 -28.34 11.68
CA THR A 106 10.00 -28.89 10.87
C THR A 106 9.75 -30.38 10.80
N ASP A 107 10.09 -30.99 9.68
CA ASP A 107 9.88 -32.42 9.44
C ASP A 107 10.41 -33.29 10.61
N ASN A 108 11.43 -32.82 11.34
CA ASN A 108 11.93 -33.43 12.57
C ASN A 108 11.00 -33.36 13.78
N ILE A 109 10.35 -32.22 14.06
CA ILE A 109 9.36 -32.09 15.15
C ILE A 109 8.15 -32.98 14.84
N ARG A 110 7.72 -32.96 13.57
CA ARG A 110 6.64 -33.82 13.06
C ARG A 110 6.98 -35.31 13.16
N ARG A 111 8.23 -35.69 12.85
CA ARG A 111 8.74 -37.07 13.01
C ARG A 111 8.82 -37.50 14.47
N GLN A 112 9.17 -36.58 15.39
CA GLN A 112 9.17 -36.86 16.82
C GLN A 112 7.75 -37.06 17.37
N GLU A 113 6.77 -36.28 16.92
CA GLU A 113 5.35 -36.49 17.30
C GLU A 113 4.78 -37.82 16.78
N VAL A 114 5.16 -38.23 15.57
CA VAL A 114 4.74 -39.52 14.98
C VAL A 114 5.39 -40.74 15.65
N LEU A 115 6.58 -40.59 16.26
CA LEU A 115 7.27 -41.65 17.00
C LEU A 115 6.81 -41.80 18.46
N VAL A 116 6.00 -40.87 18.96
CA VAL A 116 5.47 -40.86 20.34
C VAL A 116 4.03 -41.41 20.40
N LEU A 117 3.46 -41.86 19.27
CA LEU A 117 2.21 -42.64 19.19
C LEU A 117 2.52 -44.13 18.93
#